data_AF-A0A6P0S8W4-F1
#
_entry.id   AF-A0A6P0S8W4-F1
#
_cell.length_a   1.000
_cell.length_b   1.000
_cell.length_c   1.000
_cell.angle_alpha   90.00
_cell.angle_beta   90.00
_cell.angle_gamma   90.00
#
_symmetry.space_group_name_H-M   'P 1'
#
loop_
_entity.id
_entity.type
_entity.pdbx_description
1 polymer ?
#
loop_
_entity_poly.entity_id
_entity_poly.type
_entity_poly.pdbx_seq_one_letter_code
_entity_poly.pdbx_strand_id
1 'polypeptide(L)' 'ERSLLLRQLERRFGKLTSNEIALLEALNSQDLERLSEAIWDFNTSEDLLNWLQEHDN' A
#
# COMPACT_ATOMS: atom_id res chain seq x y z
N GLU A 1 -2.49 3.30 12.31
CA GLU A 1 -2.07 3.90 11.02
C GLU A 1 -2.29 2.95 9.84
N ARG A 2 -1.82 1.70 9.91
CA ARG A 2 -2.04 0.62 8.91
C ARG A 2 -3.48 0.47 8.41
N SER A 3 -4.45 0.42 9.32
CA SER A 3 -5.87 0.22 8.95
C SER A 3 -6.44 1.39 8.12
N LEU A 4 -5.88 2.60 8.26
CA LEU A 4 -6.30 3.75 7.46
C LEU A 4 -5.74 3.68 6.04
N LEU A 5 -4.49 3.20 5.90
CA LEU A 5 -3.88 2.92 4.60
C LEU A 5 -4.65 1.83 3.87
N LEU A 6 -4.89 0.69 4.53
CA LEU A 6 -5.67 -0.41 3.94
C LEU A 6 -7.02 0.07 3.42
N ARG A 7 -7.73 0.88 4.20
CA ARG A 7 -9.04 1.44 3.81
C ARG A 7 -8.95 2.48 2.70
N GLN A 8 -7.86 3.25 2.60
CA GLN A 8 -7.63 4.18 1.49
C GLN A 8 -7.32 3.44 0.21
N LEU A 9 -6.45 2.45 0.28
CA LEU A 9 -6.10 1.56 -0.82
C LEU A 9 -7.34 0.82 -1.32
N GLU A 10 -8.16 0.26 -0.42
CA GLU A 10 -9.40 -0.41 -0.81
C GLU A 10 -10.41 0.52 -1.48
N ARG A 11 -10.42 1.81 -1.13
CA ARG A 11 -11.28 2.80 -1.79
C ARG A 11 -10.72 3.30 -3.12
N ARG A 12 -9.40 3.41 -3.25
CA ARG A 12 -8.74 4.00 -4.42
C ARG A 12 -8.52 2.95 -5.52
N PHE A 13 -8.07 1.76 -5.13
CA PHE A 13 -7.76 0.65 -6.04
C PHE A 13 -8.83 -0.44 -6.05
N GLY A 14 -9.77 -0.42 -5.11
CA GLY A 14 -10.79 -1.47 -4.97
C GLY A 14 -10.32 -2.60 -4.07
N LYS A 15 -10.96 -3.77 -4.17
CA LYS A 15 -10.61 -4.92 -3.30
C LYS A 15 -9.15 -5.31 -3.47
N LEU A 16 -8.37 -5.11 -2.41
CA LEU A 16 -7.00 -5.59 -2.34
C LEU A 16 -6.98 -7.11 -2.32
N THR A 17 -5.97 -7.66 -2.99
CA THR A 17 -5.69 -9.09 -2.96
C THR A 17 -5.05 -9.48 -1.63
N SER A 18 -5.19 -10.76 -1.25
CA SER A 18 -4.54 -11.27 -0.03
C SER A 18 -3.03 -11.07 -0.02
N ASN A 19 -2.39 -11.02 -1.19
CA ASN A 19 -0.96 -10.77 -1.32
C ASN A 19 -0.60 -9.32 -0.96
N GLU A 20 -1.35 -8.34 -1.45
CA GLU A 20 -1.15 -6.93 -1.10
C GLU A 20 -1.35 -6.69 0.40
N ILE A 21 -2.37 -7.32 0.98
CA ILE A 21 -2.62 -7.24 2.43
C ILE A 21 -1.42 -7.80 3.20
N ALA A 22 -0.88 -8.95 2.80
CA ALA A 22 0.29 -9.54 3.44
C ALA A 22 1.54 -8.64 3.35
N LEU A 23 1.79 -8.04 2.18
CA LEU A 23 2.87 -7.06 2.00
C LEU A 23 2.66 -5.86 2.92
N LEU A 24 1.45 -5.29 2.96
CA LEU A 24 1.07 -4.21 3.87
C LEU A 24 1.18 -4.57 5.35
N GLU A 25 1.04 -5.85 5.72
CA GLU A 25 1.26 -6.35 7.08
C GLU A 25 2.76 -6.58 7.38
N ALA A 26 3.59 -6.79 6.36
CA ALA A 26 5.04 -6.92 6.49
C ALA A 26 5.77 -5.56 6.60
N LEU A 27 5.19 -4.47 6.07
CA LEU A 27 5.81 -3.14 6.10
C LEU A 27 6.15 -2.64 7.51
N ASN A 28 7.18 -1.80 7.65
CA ASN A 28 7.45 -1.12 8.93
C ASN A 28 6.71 0.22 9.04
N SER A 29 6.70 0.81 10.23
CA SER A 29 6.07 2.12 10.48
C SER A 29 6.54 3.22 9.52
N GLN A 30 7.84 3.24 9.21
CA GLN A 30 8.41 4.19 8.23
C GLN A 30 7.90 3.98 6.81
N ASP A 31 7.76 2.72 6.37
CA ASP A 31 7.25 2.43 5.03
C ASP A 31 5.77 2.77 4.92
N LEU A 32 5.00 2.60 6.01
CA LEU A 32 3.61 3.04 6.04
C LEU A 32 3.47 4.57 5.91
N GLU A 33 4.33 5.32 6.60
CA GLU A 33 4.36 6.79 6.44
C GLU A 33 4.70 7.17 5.00
N ARG A 34 5.74 6.56 4.41
CA ARG A 34 6.10 6.79 2.99
C ARG A 34 4.99 6.40 2.03
N LEU A 35 4.34 5.27 2.26
CA LEU A 35 3.20 4.82 1.48
C LEU A 35 2.05 5.82 1.56
N SER A 36 1.81 6.42 2.73
CA SER A 36 0.73 7.40 2.91
C SER A 36 0.96 8.71 2.17
N GLU A 37 2.21 9.04 1.86
CA GLU A 37 2.56 10.17 0.98
C GLU A 37 2.53 9.75 -0.49
N ALA A 38 3.17 8.63 -0.83
CA ALA A 38 3.27 8.11 -2.19
C ALA A 38 1.91 7.68 -2.78
N ILE A 39 0.97 7.21 -1.95
CA ILE A 39 -0.38 6.84 -2.37
C ILE A 39 -1.11 7.99 -3.06
N TRP A 40 -0.77 9.25 -2.75
CA TRP A 40 -1.34 10.41 -3.44
C TRP A 40 -0.89 10.52 -4.89
N ASP A 41 0.33 10.06 -5.19
CA ASP A 41 0.94 10.06 -6.52
C ASP A 41 0.51 8.87 -7.38
N PHE A 42 0.06 7.78 -6.74
CA PHE A 42 -0.36 6.57 -7.45
C PHE A 42 -1.64 6.82 -8.27
N ASN A 43 -1.55 6.52 -9.57
CA ASN A 43 -2.67 6.65 -10.50
C ASN A 43 -3.36 5.30 -10.75
N THR A 44 -2.61 4.20 -10.63
CA THR A 44 -3.10 2.85 -10.93
C THR A 44 -2.74 1.84 -9.85
N SER A 45 -3.44 0.71 -9.82
CA SER A 45 -3.11 -0.40 -8.92
C SER A 45 -1.72 -0.99 -9.20
N GLU A 46 -1.20 -0.84 -10.42
CA GLU A 46 0.17 -1.24 -10.76
C GLU A 46 1.21 -0.39 -10.03
N ASP A 47 1.00 0.93 -9.89
CA ASP A 47 1.90 1.80 -9.11
C ASP A 47 2.01 1.35 -7.65
N LEU A 48 0.87 1.03 -7.04
CA LEU A 48 0.82 0.48 -5.68
C LEU A 48 1.58 -0.84 -5.60
N LEU A 49 1.34 -1.75 -6.54
CA LEU A 49 1.92 -3.08 -6.51
C LEU A 49 3.44 -3.03 -6.70
N ASN A 50 3.93 -2.17 -7.59
CA ASN A 50 5.36 -1.90 -7.77
C ASN A 50 5.98 -1.35 -6.49
N TRP A 51 5.30 -0.39 -5.85
CA TRP A 51 5.79 0.19 -4.60
C TRP A 51 5.85 -0.85 -3.48
N LEU A 52 4.81 -1.68 -3.32
CA LEU A 52 4.79 -2.74 -2.32
C LEU A 52 5.89 -3.78 -2.56
N GLN A 53 6.20 -4.09 -3.82
CA GLN A 53 7.28 -5.02 -4.19
C GLN A 53 8.68 -4.43 -3.91
N GLU A 54 8.90 -3.15 -4.20
CA GLU A 54 10.18 -2.48 -3.94
C GLU A 54 10.49 -2.35 -2.43
N HIS A 55 9.44 -2.35 -1.59
CA HIS A 55 9.54 -2.17 -0.14
C HIS A 55 9.34 -3.48 0.68
N ASP A 56 9.26 -4.64 0.03
CA ASP A 56 9.13 -5.97 0.68
C ASP A 56 10.45 -6.56 1.21
N ASN A 57 11.55 -5.80 1.21
CA ASN A 57 12.91 -6.32 1.47
C ASN A 57 13.44 -6.10 2.89
#